data_AF-A0A540UWW4-F1
#
_entry.id   AF-A0A540UWW4-F1
#
_cell.length_a   1.000
_cell.length_b   1.000
_cell.length_c   1.000
_cell.angle_alpha   90.00
_cell.angle_beta   90.00
_cell.angle_gamma   90.00
#
_symmetry.space_group_name_H-M   'P 1'
#
loop_
_entity.id
_entity.type
_entity.pdbx_description
1 polymer ?
#
loop_
_entity_poly.entity_id
_entity_poly.type
_entity_poly.pdbx_seq_one_letter_code
_entity_poly.pdbx_strand_id
1 'polypeptide(L)'
;MTLKTFSDTPNPFTFNYTFKDHDTAQIAGHALMGYMTGTYEQPAIEVSYHNDNAGGDYNRLCVEYIADTELTETFKRICDSFQDYYNDPEAETDVEDQYRLERVEQLKQSETFDSLLEKVVTYELELLDYAERLLSDDPIPTDTEMAYMTLNLIGGKGVNLFKSLDEDNEYSGLVYYNAEAE
;
A
#
# COMPACT_ATOMS: atom_id res chain seq x y z
N MET A 1 -2.17 18.32 -21.77
CA MET A 1 -0.88 18.65 -21.14
C MET A 1 0.23 18.22 -22.09
N THR A 2 1.31 19.00 -22.18
CA THR A 2 2.48 18.65 -22.99
C THR A 2 3.63 18.39 -22.04
N LEU A 3 4.23 17.20 -22.12
CA LEU A 3 5.40 16.84 -21.31
C LEU A 3 6.63 17.65 -21.75
N LYS A 4 7.55 17.89 -20.82
CA LYS A 4 8.80 18.59 -21.09
C LYS A 4 9.84 17.63 -21.66
N THR A 5 10.65 18.12 -22.58
CA THR A 5 11.90 17.47 -23.01
C THR A 5 13.08 18.14 -22.33
N PHE A 6 14.18 17.41 -22.15
CA PHE A 6 15.44 18.01 -21.73
C PHE A 6 16.08 18.79 -22.88
N SER A 7 16.92 19.77 -22.54
CA SER A 7 17.83 20.39 -23.50
C SER A 7 18.90 19.40 -23.97
N ASP A 8 19.69 19.79 -24.97
CA ASP A 8 20.80 18.97 -25.46
C ASP A 8 21.94 18.82 -24.43
N THR A 9 21.94 19.62 -23.36
CA THR A 9 22.98 19.63 -22.32
C THR A 9 22.38 19.70 -20.91
N PRO A 10 21.63 18.66 -20.47
CA PRO A 10 21.07 18.64 -19.14
C PRO A 10 22.14 18.26 -18.11
N ASN A 11 21.92 18.60 -16.84
CA ASN A 11 22.88 18.37 -15.76
C ASN A 11 22.40 17.26 -14.80
N PRO A 12 23.31 16.45 -14.24
CA PRO A 12 23.00 15.54 -13.15
C PRO A 12 22.91 16.30 -11.83
N PHE A 13 21.97 15.89 -10.98
CA PHE A 13 21.73 16.44 -9.65
C PHE A 13 21.51 15.31 -8.65
N THR A 14 21.83 15.60 -7.38
CA THR A 14 21.56 14.70 -6.26
C THR A 14 20.73 15.44 -5.22
N PHE A 15 19.64 14.83 -4.80
CA PHE A 15 18.76 15.31 -3.74
C PHE A 15 18.71 14.29 -2.60
N ASN A 16 18.76 14.77 -1.36
CA ASN A 16 18.70 13.93 -0.17
C ASN A 16 17.64 14.47 0.78
N TYR A 17 16.88 13.56 1.40
CA TYR A 17 15.87 13.92 2.38
C TYR A 17 15.75 12.82 3.45
N THR A 18 15.68 13.21 4.72
CA THR A 18 15.59 12.28 5.84
C THR A 18 14.17 12.25 6.37
N PHE A 19 13.59 11.06 6.48
CA PHE A 19 12.25 10.84 7.04
C PHE A 19 12.32 10.24 8.45
N LYS A 20 11.17 10.25 9.15
CA LYS A 20 11.02 9.63 10.47
C LYS A 20 11.16 8.11 10.40
N ASP A 21 10.61 7.51 9.35
CA ASP A 21 10.58 6.07 9.11
C ASP A 21 10.84 5.74 7.63
N HIS A 22 11.21 4.49 7.38
CA HIS A 22 11.58 4.01 6.04
C HIS A 22 10.38 3.99 5.08
N ASP A 23 9.18 3.70 5.58
CA ASP A 23 7.98 3.55 4.75
C ASP A 23 7.56 4.91 4.17
N THR A 24 7.60 5.97 4.97
CA THR A 24 7.40 7.35 4.51
C THR A 24 8.42 7.73 3.46
N ALA A 25 9.69 7.34 3.65
CA ALA A 25 10.74 7.59 2.67
C ALA A 25 10.40 6.91 1.33
N GLN A 26 9.92 5.66 1.35
CA GLN A 26 9.51 4.92 0.15
C GLN A 26 8.33 5.59 -0.56
N ILE A 27 7.31 6.00 0.18
CA ILE A 27 6.13 6.68 -0.37
C ILE A 27 6.53 7.99 -1.04
N ALA A 28 7.34 8.81 -0.35
CA ALA A 28 7.85 10.05 -0.92
C ALA A 28 8.72 9.80 -2.16
N GLY A 29 9.55 8.76 -2.14
CA GLY A 29 10.35 8.33 -3.30
C GLY A 29 9.49 8.01 -4.52
N HIS A 30 8.40 7.25 -4.35
CA HIS A 30 7.43 7.01 -5.42
C HIS A 30 6.77 8.29 -5.92
N ALA A 31 6.43 9.22 -5.03
CA ALA A 31 5.86 10.50 -5.42
C ALA A 31 6.81 11.33 -6.29
N LEU A 32 8.13 11.31 -5.99
CA LEU A 32 9.14 11.97 -6.81
C LEU A 32 9.28 11.32 -8.19
N MET A 33 9.26 9.98 -8.27
CA MET A 33 9.23 9.26 -9.55
C MET A 33 7.98 9.59 -10.37
N GLY A 34 6.82 9.67 -9.71
CA GLY A 34 5.55 10.07 -10.32
C GLY A 34 5.59 11.50 -10.85
N TYR A 35 6.15 12.44 -10.08
CA TYR A 35 6.36 13.82 -10.53
C TYR A 35 7.24 13.88 -11.79
N MET A 36 8.36 13.15 -11.80
CA MET A 36 9.26 13.12 -12.96
C MET A 36 8.57 12.54 -14.20
N THR A 37 7.88 11.41 -14.04
CA THR A 37 7.15 10.74 -15.13
C THR A 37 5.96 11.57 -15.63
N GLY A 38 5.30 12.32 -14.75
CA GLY A 38 4.21 13.23 -15.10
C GLY A 38 4.68 14.57 -15.70
N THR A 39 5.96 14.90 -15.59
CA THR A 39 6.52 16.20 -16.04
C THR A 39 7.34 16.07 -17.32
N TYR A 40 8.08 14.97 -17.48
CA TYR A 40 9.06 14.79 -18.55
C TYR A 40 8.70 13.64 -19.47
N GLU A 41 8.98 13.79 -20.77
CA GLU A 41 8.73 12.74 -21.76
C GLU A 41 9.61 11.51 -21.55
N GLN A 42 10.87 11.73 -21.13
CA GLN A 42 11.82 10.69 -20.79
C GLN A 42 12.45 11.02 -19.44
N PRO A 43 11.80 10.68 -18.31
CA PRO A 43 12.34 10.98 -17.00
C PRO A 43 13.64 10.18 -16.77
N ALA A 44 14.69 10.87 -16.32
CA ALA A 44 15.92 10.25 -15.85
C ALA A 44 16.04 10.53 -14.35
N ILE A 45 15.61 9.56 -13.55
CA ILE A 45 15.59 9.58 -12.10
C ILE A 45 15.91 8.18 -11.56
N GLU A 46 16.74 8.12 -10.54
CA GLU A 46 17.04 6.94 -9.75
C GLU A 46 16.81 7.27 -8.28
N VAL A 47 16.11 6.38 -7.58
CA VAL A 47 15.78 6.53 -6.17
C VAL A 47 16.40 5.39 -5.39
N SER A 48 17.14 5.72 -4.35
CA SER A 48 17.74 4.76 -3.42
C SER A 48 17.45 5.15 -1.98
N TYR A 49 17.48 4.14 -1.10
CA TYR A 49 17.18 4.30 0.31
C TYR A 49 18.35 3.82 1.13
N HIS A 50 18.82 4.69 2.01
CA HIS A 50 19.87 4.37 2.96
C HIS A 50 19.28 4.26 4.36
N ASN A 51 19.67 3.18 5.03
CA ASN A 51 19.39 2.96 6.43
C ASN A 51 20.67 2.40 7.06
N ASP A 52 21.55 3.29 7.50
CA ASP A 52 22.72 2.86 8.25
C ASP A 52 22.41 2.78 9.74
N ASN A 53 22.52 1.58 10.32
CA ASN A 53 22.45 1.39 11.78
C ASN A 53 23.67 1.98 12.52
N ALA A 54 24.50 2.78 11.85
CA ALA A 54 25.70 3.38 12.36
C ALA A 54 26.07 4.62 11.53
N GLY A 55 25.73 5.82 12.02
CA GLY A 55 26.19 7.07 11.41
C GLY A 55 25.21 8.24 11.51
N GLY A 56 23.91 7.96 11.62
CA GLY A 56 22.89 9.00 11.69
C GLY A 56 22.15 9.23 10.37
N ASP A 57 22.36 8.40 9.34
CA ASP A 57 21.60 8.39 8.09
C ASP A 57 20.48 7.32 8.18
N TYR A 58 19.65 7.42 9.22
CA TYR A 58 18.43 6.62 9.33
C TYR A 58 17.39 7.13 8.33
N ASN A 59 16.75 6.21 7.59
CA ASN A 59 15.58 6.51 6.74
C ASN A 59 15.82 7.63 5.71
N ARG A 60 17.00 7.62 5.09
CA ARG A 60 17.41 8.64 4.11
C ARG A 60 17.01 8.24 2.70
N LEU A 61 16.18 9.07 2.08
CA LEU A 61 15.87 9.07 0.66
C LEU A 61 17.01 9.76 -0.09
N CYS A 62 17.60 9.09 -1.08
CA CYS A 62 18.56 9.65 -2.02
C CYS A 62 18.00 9.56 -3.43
N VAL A 63 18.09 10.66 -4.18
CA VAL A 63 17.54 10.78 -5.52
C VAL A 63 18.59 11.36 -6.43
N GLU A 64 18.96 10.60 -7.46
CA GLU A 64 19.80 11.06 -8.55
C GLU A 64 18.92 11.35 -9.75
N TYR A 65 19.04 12.51 -10.38
CA TYR A 65 18.19 12.88 -11.50
C TYR A 65 18.90 13.80 -12.49
N ILE A 66 18.41 13.81 -13.73
CA ILE A 66 18.88 14.70 -14.79
C ILE A 66 17.79 15.74 -15.06
N ALA A 67 18.19 17.02 -15.15
CA ALA A 67 17.31 18.12 -15.51
C ALA A 67 18.07 19.32 -16.09
N ASP A 68 17.35 20.23 -16.75
CA ASP A 68 17.92 21.52 -17.18
C ASP A 68 18.09 22.50 -16.01
N THR A 69 17.28 22.34 -14.97
CA THR A 69 17.31 23.18 -13.76
C THR A 69 17.10 22.30 -12.55
N GLU A 70 17.82 22.63 -11.47
CA GLU A 70 17.73 21.91 -10.20
C GLU A 70 16.29 21.95 -9.65
N LEU A 71 15.80 20.79 -9.19
CA LEU A 71 14.44 20.59 -8.71
C LEU A 71 14.35 20.52 -7.18
N THR A 72 15.44 20.84 -6.47
CA THR A 72 15.56 20.69 -5.01
C THR A 72 14.40 21.30 -4.23
N GLU A 73 13.93 22.50 -4.57
CA GLU A 73 12.76 23.11 -3.90
C GLU A 73 11.46 22.34 -4.16
N THR A 74 11.28 21.84 -5.38
CA THR A 74 10.10 21.07 -5.75
C THR A 74 10.10 19.72 -5.06
N PHE A 75 11.22 19.01 -5.08
CA PHE A 75 11.37 17.72 -4.41
C PHE A 75 11.22 17.87 -2.90
N LYS A 76 11.82 18.91 -2.31
CA LYS A 76 11.63 19.23 -0.90
C LYS A 76 10.16 19.44 -0.56
N ARG A 77 9.42 20.23 -1.34
CA ARG A 77 7.99 20.47 -1.10
C ARG A 77 7.17 19.19 -1.19
N ILE A 78 7.49 18.28 -2.11
CA ILE A 78 6.85 16.98 -2.21
C ILE A 78 7.16 16.16 -0.95
N CYS A 79 8.44 16.03 -0.56
CA CYS A 79 8.83 15.31 0.65
C CYS A 79 8.21 15.89 1.93
N ASP A 80 8.20 17.22 2.08
CA ASP A 80 7.60 17.92 3.22
C ASP A 80 6.11 17.56 3.37
N SER A 81 5.39 17.33 2.25
CA SER A 81 3.98 16.92 2.30
C SER A 81 3.73 15.52 2.87
N PHE A 82 4.77 14.69 2.97
CA PHE A 82 4.70 13.34 3.54
C PHE A 82 5.27 13.27 4.97
N GLN A 83 5.80 14.35 5.55
CA GLN A 83 6.37 14.32 6.90
C GLN A 83 5.38 13.85 7.98
N ASP A 84 4.10 14.17 7.78
CA ASP A 84 3.02 13.81 8.69
C ASP A 84 2.21 12.60 8.21
N TYR A 85 2.69 11.85 7.20
CA TYR A 85 1.94 10.75 6.60
C TYR A 85 1.49 9.69 7.62
N TYR A 86 2.31 9.42 8.66
CA TYR A 86 1.97 8.55 9.79
C TYR A 86 1.65 9.30 11.09
N ASN A 87 1.50 10.62 11.05
CA ASN A 87 1.14 11.43 12.22
C ASN A 87 -0.39 11.66 12.29
N ASP A 88 -1.20 10.90 11.56
CA ASP A 88 -2.65 10.81 11.76
C ASP A 88 -3.01 9.60 12.65
N PRO A 89 -2.98 9.77 13.98
CA PRO A 89 -3.32 8.69 14.91
C PRO A 89 -4.79 8.28 14.86
N GLU A 90 -5.66 8.95 14.11
CA GLU A 90 -7.05 8.51 13.93
C GLU A 90 -7.21 7.45 12.81
N ALA A 91 -6.18 7.22 11.98
CA ALA A 91 -6.18 6.21 10.92
C ALA A 91 -5.42 4.91 11.27
N GLU A 92 -4.93 4.77 12.49
CA GLU A 92 -4.14 3.60 12.95
C GLU A 92 -4.77 2.85 14.14
N THR A 93 -6.03 3.16 14.48
CA THR A 93 -6.71 2.57 15.65
C THR A 93 -7.86 1.63 15.32
N ASP A 94 -8.35 1.59 14.08
CA ASP A 94 -9.40 0.64 13.69
C ASP A 94 -8.78 -0.68 13.22
N VAL A 95 -9.44 -1.79 13.58
CA VAL A 95 -9.08 -3.17 13.26
C VAL A 95 -8.80 -3.34 11.77
N GLU A 96 -9.55 -2.64 10.91
CA GLU A 96 -9.35 -2.67 9.45
C GLU A 96 -8.00 -2.13 8.99
N ASP A 97 -7.55 -1.01 9.59
CA ASP A 97 -6.29 -0.37 9.23
C ASP A 97 -5.09 -1.23 9.65
N GLN A 98 -5.15 -1.77 10.87
CA GLN A 98 -4.14 -2.71 11.38
C GLN A 98 -4.13 -4.00 10.57
N TYR A 99 -5.30 -4.54 10.24
CA TYR A 99 -5.43 -5.72 9.41
C TYR A 99 -4.80 -5.51 8.03
N ARG A 100 -5.07 -4.38 7.39
CA ARG A 100 -4.50 -4.04 6.08
C ARG A 100 -2.96 -4.04 6.13
N LEU A 101 -2.37 -3.34 7.09
CA LEU A 101 -0.91 -3.20 7.20
C LEU A 101 -0.24 -4.57 7.45
N GLU A 102 -0.70 -5.30 8.47
CA GLU A 102 -0.11 -6.59 8.82
C GLU A 102 -0.36 -7.65 7.74
N ARG A 103 -1.53 -7.63 7.10
CA ARG A 103 -1.85 -8.58 6.02
C ARG A 103 -1.00 -8.32 4.78
N VAL A 104 -0.75 -7.06 4.43
CA VAL A 104 0.14 -6.70 3.32
C VAL A 104 1.55 -7.24 3.55
N GLU A 105 2.12 -7.04 4.74
CA GLU A 105 3.45 -7.57 5.08
C GLU A 105 3.46 -9.11 5.07
N GLN A 106 2.43 -9.74 5.62
CA GLN A 106 2.31 -11.21 5.58
C GLN A 106 2.24 -11.74 4.14
N LEU A 107 1.54 -11.06 3.23
CA LEU A 107 1.44 -11.43 1.82
C LEU A 107 2.77 -11.23 1.09
N LYS A 108 3.46 -10.09 1.30
CA LYS A 108 4.81 -9.85 0.73
C LYS A 108 5.80 -10.97 1.11
N GLN A 109 5.69 -11.51 2.31
CA GLN A 109 6.57 -12.56 2.81
C GLN A 109 6.21 -13.97 2.33
N SER A 110 4.95 -14.21 1.96
CA SER A 110 4.44 -15.57 1.70
C SER A 110 3.97 -15.83 0.28
N GLU A 111 3.82 -14.80 -0.54
CA GLU A 111 3.25 -14.90 -1.88
C GLU A 111 4.19 -14.31 -2.95
N THR A 112 4.06 -14.82 -4.18
CA THR A 112 4.64 -14.21 -5.36
C THR A 112 3.63 -13.27 -6.02
N PHE A 113 4.10 -12.38 -6.91
CA PHE A 113 3.21 -11.51 -7.68
C PHE A 113 2.16 -12.31 -8.47
N ASP A 114 2.55 -13.41 -9.11
CA ASP A 114 1.62 -14.27 -9.88
C ASP A 114 0.56 -14.91 -8.97
N SER A 115 0.94 -15.39 -7.77
CA SER A 115 -0.01 -15.92 -6.79
C SER A 115 -1.00 -14.85 -6.33
N LEU A 116 -0.53 -13.60 -6.13
CA LEU A 116 -1.40 -12.49 -5.77
C LEU A 116 -2.38 -12.16 -6.90
N LEU A 117 -1.94 -12.17 -8.17
CA LEU A 117 -2.83 -11.98 -9.32
C LEU A 117 -3.92 -13.05 -9.38
N GLU A 118 -3.56 -14.33 -9.24
CA GLU A 118 -4.53 -15.43 -9.21
C GLU A 118 -5.55 -15.27 -8.08
N LYS A 119 -5.09 -14.87 -6.89
CA LYS A 119 -5.98 -14.59 -5.75
C LYS A 119 -6.92 -13.42 -6.02
N VAL A 120 -6.42 -12.31 -6.57
CA VAL A 120 -7.23 -11.14 -6.92
C VAL A 120 -8.34 -11.53 -7.89
N VAL A 121 -8.01 -12.26 -8.96
CA VAL A 121 -9.03 -12.73 -9.92
C VAL A 121 -10.05 -13.65 -9.25
N THR A 122 -9.62 -14.51 -8.31
CA THR A 122 -10.54 -15.38 -7.56
C THR A 122 -11.48 -14.57 -6.66
N TYR A 123 -10.97 -13.53 -5.98
CA TYR A 123 -11.81 -12.61 -5.21
C TYR A 123 -12.80 -11.84 -6.09
N GLU A 124 -12.38 -11.38 -7.26
CA GLU A 124 -13.25 -10.69 -8.21
C GLU A 124 -14.41 -11.60 -8.66
N LEU A 125 -14.13 -12.87 -8.97
CA LEU A 125 -15.15 -13.84 -9.35
C LEU A 125 -16.19 -14.07 -8.25
N GLU A 126 -15.73 -14.19 -6.99
CA GLU A 126 -16.63 -14.34 -5.84
C GLU A 126 -17.52 -13.08 -5.65
N LEU A 127 -16.94 -11.88 -5.78
CA LEU A 127 -17.70 -10.62 -5.70
C LEU A 127 -18.71 -10.48 -6.84
N LEU A 128 -18.37 -10.94 -8.04
CA LEU A 128 -19.28 -10.95 -9.18
C LEU A 128 -20.44 -11.94 -8.96
N ASP A 129 -20.19 -13.11 -8.38
CA ASP A 129 -21.23 -14.08 -8.01
C ASP A 129 -22.19 -13.52 -6.95
N TYR A 130 -21.67 -12.77 -5.97
CA TYR A 130 -22.50 -12.00 -5.04
C TYR A 130 -23.35 -10.93 -5.75
N ALA A 131 -22.76 -10.16 -6.65
CA ALA A 131 -23.45 -9.10 -7.37
C ALA A 131 -24.53 -9.66 -8.32
N GLU A 132 -24.27 -10.75 -9.03
CA GLU A 132 -25.24 -11.40 -9.93
C GLU A 132 -26.51 -11.82 -9.17
N ARG A 133 -26.35 -12.40 -7.98
CA ARG A 133 -27.50 -12.78 -7.14
C ARG A 133 -28.33 -11.58 -6.70
N LEU A 134 -27.71 -10.43 -6.43
CA LEU A 134 -28.43 -9.19 -6.08
C LEU A 134 -29.13 -8.57 -7.29
N LEU A 135 -28.63 -8.81 -8.50
CA LEU A 135 -29.19 -8.32 -9.76
C LEU A 135 -30.28 -9.25 -10.34
N SER A 136 -30.50 -10.42 -9.73
CA SER A 136 -31.60 -11.33 -10.08
C SER A 136 -32.97 -10.69 -9.82
N ASP A 137 -33.96 -10.99 -10.66
CA ASP A 137 -35.37 -10.59 -10.45
C ASP A 137 -35.92 -11.11 -9.11
N ASP A 138 -35.39 -12.25 -8.65
CA ASP A 138 -35.58 -12.80 -7.30
C ASP A 138 -34.20 -12.91 -6.61
N PRO A 139 -33.78 -11.90 -5.82
CA PRO A 139 -32.48 -11.92 -5.17
C PRO A 139 -32.31 -13.08 -4.20
N ILE A 140 -31.19 -13.80 -4.31
CA ILE A 140 -30.86 -14.93 -3.42
C ILE A 140 -29.91 -14.43 -2.32
N PRO A 141 -30.27 -14.52 -1.03
CA PRO A 141 -29.37 -14.18 0.07
C PRO A 141 -28.12 -15.06 0.07
N THR A 142 -27.01 -14.53 0.58
CA THR A 142 -25.80 -15.32 0.84
C THR A 142 -26.11 -16.49 1.76
N ASP A 143 -25.79 -17.70 1.32
CA ASP A 143 -25.88 -18.91 2.14
C ASP A 143 -24.56 -19.21 2.86
N THR A 144 -24.58 -20.22 3.73
CA THR A 144 -23.41 -20.61 4.51
C THR A 144 -22.29 -21.21 3.68
N GLU A 145 -22.60 -21.87 2.56
CA GLU A 145 -21.58 -22.49 1.70
C GLU A 145 -20.73 -21.41 1.03
N MET A 146 -21.38 -20.35 0.53
CA MET A 146 -20.72 -19.16 -0.01
C MET A 146 -19.85 -18.47 1.05
N ALA A 147 -20.36 -18.31 2.28
CA ALA A 147 -19.58 -17.72 3.36
C ALA A 147 -18.30 -18.54 3.66
N TYR A 148 -18.37 -19.88 3.62
CA TYR A 148 -17.20 -20.73 3.75
C TYR A 148 -16.22 -20.62 2.58
N MET A 149 -16.72 -20.47 1.35
CA MET A 149 -15.86 -20.25 0.18
C MET A 149 -15.07 -18.95 0.31
N THR A 150 -15.73 -17.86 0.69
CA THR A 150 -15.06 -16.58 0.98
C THR A 150 -13.99 -16.72 2.07
N LEU A 151 -14.25 -17.43 3.17
CA LEU A 151 -13.25 -17.66 4.22
C LEU A 151 -12.07 -18.53 3.74
N ASN A 152 -12.32 -19.51 2.89
CA ASN A 152 -11.28 -20.33 2.29
C ASN A 152 -10.36 -19.50 1.38
N LEU A 153 -10.91 -18.54 0.61
CA LEU A 153 -10.12 -17.60 -0.21
C LEU A 153 -9.21 -16.71 0.66
N ILE A 154 -9.76 -16.15 1.75
CA ILE A 154 -8.99 -15.34 2.73
C ILE A 154 -7.86 -16.16 3.33
N GLY A 155 -8.14 -17.44 3.60
CA GLY A 155 -7.20 -18.42 4.12
C GLY A 155 -6.94 -18.23 5.61
N GLY A 156 -6.53 -19.31 6.28
CA GLY A 156 -6.42 -19.35 7.74
C GLY A 156 -5.49 -18.28 8.34
N LYS A 157 -4.41 -17.90 7.62
CA LYS A 157 -3.52 -16.82 8.07
C LYS A 157 -4.21 -15.45 8.11
N GLY A 158 -5.01 -15.14 7.09
CA GLY A 158 -5.78 -13.90 7.04
C GLY A 158 -6.91 -13.90 8.05
N VAL A 159 -7.63 -15.01 8.20
CA VAL A 159 -8.71 -15.12 9.19
C VAL A 159 -8.18 -15.01 10.63
N ASN A 160 -7.07 -15.67 10.93
CA ASN A 160 -6.48 -15.62 12.28
C ASN A 160 -5.94 -14.24 12.64
N LEU A 161 -5.33 -13.53 11.67
CA LEU A 161 -4.88 -12.16 11.87
C LEU A 161 -6.06 -11.22 12.17
N PHE A 162 -7.14 -11.32 11.41
CA PHE A 162 -8.33 -10.50 11.66
C PHE A 162 -8.90 -10.77 13.07
N LYS A 163 -9.00 -12.04 13.47
CA LYS A 163 -9.46 -12.43 14.81
C LYS A 163 -8.55 -11.94 15.94
N SER A 164 -7.25 -11.86 15.73
CA SER A 164 -6.33 -11.36 16.76
C SER A 164 -6.39 -9.85 16.94
N LEU A 165 -6.88 -9.12 15.94
CA LEU A 165 -7.01 -7.66 15.99
C LEU A 165 -8.38 -7.21 16.52
N ASP A 166 -9.45 -7.97 16.26
CA ASP A 166 -10.82 -7.71 16.77
C ASP A 166 -11.00 -8.17 18.24
N GLU A 167 -10.13 -7.70 19.16
CA GLU A 167 -10.16 -8.11 20.57
C GLU A 167 -11.46 -7.71 21.28
N ASP A 168 -12.02 -6.56 20.92
CA ASP A 168 -13.26 -6.01 21.50
C ASP A 168 -14.55 -6.56 20.85
N ASN A 169 -14.42 -7.47 19.88
CA ASN A 169 -15.53 -8.01 19.07
C ASN A 169 -16.42 -6.92 18.45
N GLU A 170 -15.83 -5.83 18.00
CA GLU A 170 -16.55 -4.73 17.35
C GLU A 170 -17.18 -5.21 16.02
N TYR A 171 -16.54 -6.20 15.38
CA TYR A 171 -17.14 -6.93 14.29
C TYR A 171 -18.08 -8.02 14.79
N SER A 172 -19.37 -7.66 14.93
CA SER A 172 -20.47 -8.53 15.39
C SER A 172 -20.59 -9.90 14.69
N GLY A 173 -20.00 -10.07 13.50
CA GLY A 173 -19.91 -11.35 12.80
C GLY A 173 -18.96 -12.38 13.44
N LEU A 174 -18.01 -11.95 14.28
CA LEU A 174 -17.05 -12.83 14.97
C LEU A 174 -17.55 -13.36 16.32
N VAL A 175 -18.58 -12.74 16.90
CA VAL A 175 -19.19 -13.12 18.19
C VAL A 175 -19.61 -14.60 18.21
N TYR A 176 -19.96 -15.17 17.04
CA TYR A 176 -20.33 -16.59 16.90
C TYR A 176 -19.14 -17.57 16.82
N TYR A 177 -17.92 -17.10 16.59
CA TYR A 177 -16.71 -17.95 16.57
C TYR A 177 -16.04 -18.08 17.94
N ASN A 178 -16.24 -17.10 18.83
CA ASN A 178 -15.69 -17.07 20.18
C ASN A 178 -16.61 -17.75 21.22
N ALA A 179 -17.81 -18.17 20.82
CA ALA A 179 -18.59 -19.14 21.57
C ALA A 179 -17.86 -20.48 21.47
N GLU A 180 -17.04 -20.79 22.47
CA GLU A 180 -16.52 -22.14 22.70
C GLU A 180 -17.68 -23.14 22.53
N ALA A 181 -17.41 -24.20 21.77
CA ALA A 181 -18.32 -25.33 21.66
C ALA A 181 -18.57 -25.91 23.06
N GLU A 182 -19.70 -25.56 23.68
CA GLU A 182 -20.32 -26.34 24.76
C GLU A 182 -21.02 -27.59 24.20
#